data_AF-A0A5S5DMY7-F1
#
_entry.id   AF-A0A5S5DMY7-F1
#
_cell.length_a   1.000
_cell.length_b   1.000
_cell.length_c   1.000
_cell.angle_alpha   90.00
_cell.angle_beta   90.00
_cell.angle_gamma   90.00
#
_symmetry.space_group_name_H-M   'P 1'
#
loop_
_entity.id
_entity.type
_entity.pdbx_description
1 polymer ?
#
loop_
_entity_poly.entity_id
_entity_poly.type
_entity_poly.pdbx_seq_one_letter_code
_entity_poly.pdbx_strand_id
1 'polypeptide(L)'
;MKKSVWLVYYKSSSTKPTISWSEAVDEALCFGWIDSTKKKINDDSYMQYFCKRKANSIWSKINKEKIAKLIRNNLMTKAGFDSIKTAKQNGS
;
A
#
# COMPACT_ATOMS: atom_id res chain seq x y z
N MET A 1 3.68 18.79 4.40
CA MET A 1 2.65 17.76 4.20
C MET A 1 3.08 16.45 4.85
N LYS A 2 2.17 15.75 5.55
CA LYS A 2 2.47 14.49 6.24
C LYS A 2 2.97 13.44 5.23
N LYS A 3 4.12 12.83 5.49
CA LYS A 3 4.81 11.89 4.58
C LYS A 3 4.29 10.44 4.70
N SER A 4 3.29 10.24 5.55
CA SER A 4 2.77 8.93 5.93
C SER A 4 1.50 9.03 6.76
N VAL A 5 0.82 7.88 6.89
CA VAL A 5 -0.37 7.67 7.72
C VAL A 5 -0.31 6.30 8.41
N TRP A 6 -1.03 6.16 9.52
CA TRP A 6 -1.37 4.86 10.09
C TRP A 6 -2.84 4.59 9.81
N LEU A 7 -3.13 3.50 9.12
CA LEU A 7 -4.49 3.06 8.87
C LEU A 7 -4.85 1.98 9.89
N VAL A 8 -5.97 2.17 10.60
CA VAL A 8 -6.48 1.22 11.57
C VAL A 8 -7.42 0.24 10.88
N TYR A 9 -7.28 -1.03 11.23
CA TYR A 9 -8.08 -2.15 10.78
C TYR A 9 -8.68 -2.85 11.97
N TYR A 10 -9.88 -3.39 11.78
CA TYR A 10 -10.47 -4.33 12.71
C TYR A 10 -10.19 -5.77 12.27
N LYS A 11 -10.08 -6.69 13.22
CA LYS A 11 -9.97 -8.13 12.92
C LYS A 11 -11.33 -8.67 12.49
N SER A 12 -11.35 -9.81 11.81
CA SER A 12 -12.59 -10.49 11.41
C SER A 12 -13.47 -10.92 12.58
N SER A 13 -12.90 -11.06 13.78
CA SER A 13 -13.64 -11.33 15.02
C SER A 13 -14.40 -10.10 15.55
N SER A 14 -14.07 -8.89 15.06
CA SER A 14 -14.75 -7.65 15.45
C SER A 14 -16.05 -7.49 14.65
N THR A 15 -17.07 -6.92 15.29
CA THR A 15 -18.33 -6.52 14.62
C THR A 15 -18.21 -5.20 13.87
N LYS A 16 -17.06 -4.52 13.95
CA LYS A 16 -16.85 -3.21 13.34
C LYS A 16 -16.52 -3.35 11.84
N PRO A 17 -17.16 -2.55 10.96
CA PRO A 17 -16.79 -2.51 9.54
C PRO A 17 -15.31 -2.15 9.35
N THR A 18 -14.66 -2.84 8.42
CA THR A 18 -13.25 -2.64 8.07
C THR A 18 -13.01 -3.06 6.63
N ILE A 19 -12.01 -2.44 5.99
CA ILE A 19 -11.44 -2.98 4.75
C ILE A 19 -10.37 -4.02 5.08
N SER A 20 -10.03 -4.87 4.11
CA SER A 20 -8.88 -5.76 4.22
C SER A 20 -7.56 -5.01 4.02
N TRP A 21 -6.47 -5.57 4.55
CA TRP A 21 -5.13 -5.07 4.27
C TRP A 21 -4.83 -5.09 2.76
N SER A 22 -5.27 -6.13 2.05
CA SER A 22 -5.01 -6.27 0.62
C SER A 22 -5.65 -5.15 -0.21
N GLU A 23 -6.89 -4.77 0.09
CA GLU A 23 -7.58 -3.67 -0.59
C GLU A 23 -6.89 -2.33 -0.31
N ALA A 24 -6.49 -2.09 0.93
CA ALA A 24 -5.75 -0.88 1.29
C ALA A 24 -4.38 -0.78 0.60
N VAL A 25 -3.67 -1.91 0.46
CA VAL A 25 -2.41 -1.95 -0.29
C VAL A 25 -2.68 -1.68 -1.77
N ASP A 26 -3.67 -2.34 -2.38
CA ASP A 26 -3.98 -2.12 -3.80
C ASP A 26 -4.23 -0.64 -4.10
N GLU A 27 -5.04 0.03 -3.28
CA GLU A 27 -5.28 1.47 -3.41
C GLU A 27 -4.02 2.30 -3.16
N ALA A 28 -3.21 1.96 -2.15
CA ALA A 28 -1.95 2.66 -1.90
C ALA A 28 -1.01 2.59 -3.12
N LEU A 29 -0.91 1.42 -3.75
CA LEU A 29 -0.07 1.25 -4.95
C LEU A 29 -0.57 2.09 -6.12
N CYS A 30 -1.89 2.20 -6.31
CA CYS A 30 -2.49 3.06 -7.33
C CYS A 30 -2.03 4.52 -7.23
N PHE A 31 -1.68 5.00 -6.03
CA PHE A 31 -1.18 6.36 -5.77
C PHE A 31 0.33 6.44 -5.52
N GLY A 32 1.08 5.35 -5.71
CA GLY A 32 2.53 5.32 -5.54
C GLY A 32 3.00 5.28 -4.07
N TRP A 33 2.12 4.86 -3.17
CA TRP A 33 2.41 4.59 -1.77
C TRP A 33 2.71 3.12 -1.56
N ILE A 34 3.34 2.80 -0.43
CA ILE A 34 3.61 1.44 0.02
C ILE A 34 3.25 1.31 1.50
N ASP A 35 3.01 0.08 1.93
CA ASP A 35 2.87 -0.26 3.34
C ASP A 35 4.22 -0.69 3.95
N SER A 36 4.33 -0.65 5.28
CA SER A 36 5.49 -1.23 5.97
C SER A 36 5.14 -1.87 7.31
N THR A 37 5.20 -1.11 8.40
CA THR A 37 5.12 -1.63 9.76
C THR A 37 3.66 -1.91 10.12
N LYS A 38 3.39 -3.13 10.58
CA LYS A 38 2.15 -3.51 11.25
C LYS A 38 2.33 -3.40 12.77
N LYS A 39 1.33 -2.87 13.48
CA LYS A 39 1.31 -2.82 14.95
C LYS A 39 -0.05 -3.27 15.49
N LYS A 40 -0.05 -4.14 16.49
CA LYS A 40 -1.26 -4.45 17.28
C LYS A 40 -1.65 -3.20 18.09
N ILE A 41 -2.94 -2.88 18.13
CA ILE A 41 -3.48 -1.86 19.02
C ILE A 41 -4.08 -2.54 20.25
N ASN A 42 -4.99 -3.47 20.00
CA ASN A 42 -5.67 -4.28 21.03
C ASN A 42 -6.09 -5.63 20.43
N ASP A 43 -6.95 -6.36 21.12
CA ASP A 43 -7.36 -7.71 20.69
C ASP A 43 -8.21 -7.72 19.43
N ASP A 44 -8.91 -6.63 19.12
CA ASP A 44 -9.81 -6.55 17.97
C ASP A 44 -9.30 -5.64 16.85
N SER A 45 -8.16 -4.98 17.03
CA SER A 45 -7.64 -4.03 16.05
C SER A 45 -6.12 -3.96 15.95
N TYR A 46 -5.67 -3.59 14.76
CA TYR A 46 -4.27 -3.35 14.44
C TYR A 46 -4.18 -2.15 13.49
N MET A 47 -2.99 -1.60 13.34
CA MET A 47 -2.71 -0.55 12.36
C MET A 47 -1.58 -0.95 11.42
N GLN A 48 -1.65 -0.43 10.19
CA GLN A 48 -0.61 -0.56 9.18
C GLN A 48 -0.10 0.85 8.83
N TYR A 49 1.21 0.99 8.77
CA TYR A 49 1.84 2.22 8.29
C TYR A 49 1.86 2.25 6.76
N PHE A 50 1.46 3.38 6.21
CA PHE A 50 1.56 3.68 4.78
C PHE A 50 2.34 4.96 4.56
N CYS A 51 3.20 4.97 3.55
CA CYS A 51 3.94 6.17 3.16
C CYS A 51 4.14 6.23 1.66
N LYS A 52 4.48 7.43 1.17
CA LYS A 52 4.99 7.56 -0.21
C LYS A 52 6.27 6.74 -0.33
N ARG A 53 6.36 5.94 -1.40
CA ARG A 53 7.57 5.17 -1.67
C ARG A 53 8.75 6.11 -1.87
N LYS A 54 9.90 5.80 -1.27
CA LYS A 54 11.14 6.50 -1.59
C LYS A 54 11.69 5.99 -2.92
N ALA A 55 12.36 6.85 -3.67
CA ALA A 55 12.84 6.56 -5.02
C ALA A 55 13.76 5.32 -5.10
N ASN A 56 14.48 5.00 -4.02
CA ASN A 56 15.44 3.90 -3.93
C ASN A 56 14.91 2.65 -3.19
N SER A 57 13.63 2.57 -2.85
CA SER A 57 13.06 1.43 -2.12
C SER A 57 12.60 0.32 -3.06
N ILE A 58 13.08 -0.90 -2.80
CA ILE A 58 12.75 -2.12 -3.57
C ILE A 58 11.27 -2.48 -3.39
N TRP A 59 10.61 -2.82 -4.49
CA TRP A 59 9.27 -3.41 -4.45
C TRP A 59 9.34 -4.88 -4.04
N SER A 60 8.53 -5.27 -3.06
CA SER A 60 8.31 -6.69 -2.76
C SER A 60 7.72 -7.42 -3.96
N LYS A 61 7.94 -8.73 -4.05
CA LYS A 61 7.34 -9.59 -5.09
C LYS A 61 5.81 -9.44 -5.14
N ILE A 62 5.17 -9.44 -3.97
CA ILE A 62 3.72 -9.27 -3.83
C ILE A 62 3.27 -7.93 -4.41
N ASN A 63 3.95 -6.82 -4.11
CA ASN A 63 3.55 -5.53 -4.64
C ASN A 63 3.79 -5.43 -6.15
N LYS A 64 4.82 -6.08 -6.70
CA LYS A 64 5.02 -6.20 -8.16
C LYS A 64 3.87 -6.94 -8.83
N GLU A 65 3.41 -8.05 -8.24
CA GLU A 65 2.26 -8.82 -8.74
C GLU A 65 0.96 -8.01 -8.69
N LYS A 66 0.73 -7.29 -7.58
CA LYS A 66 -0.41 -6.38 -7.43
C LYS A 66 -0.40 -5.25 -8.45
N ILE A 67 0.73 -4.56 -8.62
CA ILE A 67 0.89 -3.55 -9.68
C ILE A 67 0.51 -4.13 -11.04
N ALA A 68 1.05 -5.31 -11.39
CA ALA A 68 0.78 -5.91 -12.70
C ALA A 68 -0.72 -6.19 -12.91
N LYS A 69 -1.43 -6.61 -11.85
CA LYS A 69 -2.89 -6.76 -11.88
C LYS A 69 -3.61 -5.41 -12.01
N LEU A 70 -3.21 -4.41 -11.25
CA LEU A 70 -3.83 -3.08 -11.25
C LEU A 70 -3.65 -2.36 -12.60
N ILE A 71 -2.48 -2.49 -13.22
CA ILE A 71 -2.23 -1.97 -14.57
C ILE A 71 -3.12 -2.68 -15.59
N ARG A 72 -3.16 -4.03 -15.58
CA ARG A 72 -4.00 -4.80 -16.52
C ARG A 72 -5.48 -4.45 -16.43
N ASN A 73 -5.95 -4.09 -15.24
CA ASN A 73 -7.34 -3.72 -15.00
C ASN A 73 -7.61 -2.21 -15.14
N ASN A 74 -6.63 -1.42 -15.59
CA ASN A 74 -6.74 0.04 -15.74
C ASN A 74 -7.15 0.78 -14.44
N LEU A 75 -6.70 0.29 -13.29
CA LEU A 75 -7.00 0.87 -11.96
C LEU A 75 -5.91 1.83 -11.46
N MET A 76 -4.74 1.81 -12.09
CA MET A 76 -3.61 2.65 -11.70
C MET A 76 -3.87 4.13 -12.02
N THR A 77 -3.52 5.01 -11.08
CA THR A 77 -3.54 6.46 -11.31
C THR A 77 -2.20 6.96 -11.85
N LYS A 78 -2.20 8.21 -12.33
CA LYS A 78 -0.97 8.91 -12.75
C LYS A 78 0.12 8.88 -11.67
N ALA A 79 -0.24 9.08 -10.40
CA ALA A 79 0.73 9.10 -9.31
C ALA A 79 1.42 7.74 -9.10
N GLY A 80 0.67 6.64 -9.24
CA GLY A 80 1.23 5.30 -9.19
C GLY A 80 2.14 5.01 -10.39
N PHE A 81 1.74 5.40 -11.61
CA PHE A 81 2.59 5.28 -12.80
C PHE A 81 3.89 6.10 -12.68
N ASP A 82 3.82 7.32 -12.16
CA ASP A 82 4.99 8.16 -11.91
C ASP A 82 5.96 7.47 -10.92
N SER A 83 5.43 6.86 -9.84
CA SER A 83 6.24 6.11 -8.88
C SER A 83 6.92 4.89 -9.50
N ILE A 84 6.25 4.17 -10.41
CA ILE A 84 6.82 3.05 -11.17
C ILE A 84 7.92 3.52 -12.11
N LYS A 85 7.71 4.64 -12.82
CA LYS A 85 8.72 5.22 -13.71
C LYS A 85 10.00 5.56 -12.94
N THR A 86 9.87 6.18 -11.77
CA THR A 86 11.01 6.44 -10.88
C THR A 86 11.67 5.15 -10.39
N ALA A 87 10.91 4.08 -10.15
CA ALA A 87 11.48 2.76 -9.78
C ALA A 87 12.43 2.23 -10.86
N LYS A 88 11.93 2.21 -12.11
CA LYS A 88 12.66 1.70 -13.27
C LYS A 88 13.94 2.49 -13.53
N GLN A 89 13.91 3.82 -13.36
CA GLN A 89 15.10 4.67 -13.50
C GLN A 89 16.21 4.35 -12.48
N ASN A 90 15.82 3.85 -11.30
CA ASN A 90 16.75 3.56 -10.21
C ASN A 90 17.09 2.05 -10.11
N GLY A 91 16.71 1.23 -11.09
CA GLY A 91 16.96 -0.22 -11.10
C GLY A 91 16.18 -1.01 -10.04
N SER A 92 15.07 -0.47 -9.55
CA SER A 92 14.26 -1.01 -8.44
C SER A 92 12.86 -1.46 -8.84
#